data_AF-A0A069E2Y3-F1
#
_entry.id   AF-A0A069E2Y3-F1
#
_cell.length_a   1.000
_cell.length_b   1.000
_cell.length_c   1.000
_cell.angle_alpha   90.00
_cell.angle_beta   90.00
_cell.angle_gamma   90.00
#
_symmetry.space_group_name_H-M   'P 1'
#
loop_
_entity.id
_entity.type
_entity.pdbx_description
1 polymer ?
#
loop_
_entity_poly.entity_id
_entity_poly.type
_entity_poly.pdbx_seq_one_letter_code
_entity_poly.pdbx_strand_id
1 'polypeptide(L)'
;MMRVFFLSLSLLTAGPAAVADPGCVPGQDEKKCMIQAIWEAAAGFPADKRDRLKPIFLNTVALSGDAALLADWEGRLGGEAAPEPEYPDYVRERAEAELREADWNHFLQQAQAGLPPFNIGRPELMAAGARLAPDVATRQRVIEAMFALAGPPQPGARPLENFERGDFGHVLSELAMENCNLAAFDRAVQLTVEPDGLRYAFWRARITGGAAALAARVRTESDRQDTRHVREALEGYGAILQRGYCPA
;
A
#
# COMPACT_ATOMS: atom_id res chain seq x y z
N MET A 1 -17.47 22.77 -72.97
CA MET A 1 -16.36 21.96 -72.42
C MET A 1 -16.00 22.48 -71.05
N MET A 2 -15.51 21.58 -70.18
CA MET A 2 -14.96 21.80 -68.84
C MET A 2 -15.93 21.91 -67.65
N ARG A 3 -16.19 20.73 -67.06
CA ARG A 3 -16.68 20.50 -65.69
C ARG A 3 -15.59 20.91 -64.69
N VAL A 4 -15.92 21.63 -63.62
CA VAL A 4 -15.05 21.79 -62.45
C VAL A 4 -15.76 21.19 -61.24
N PHE A 5 -15.30 20.01 -60.84
CA PHE A 5 -15.68 19.33 -59.60
C PHE A 5 -14.90 19.96 -58.45
N PHE A 6 -15.59 20.59 -57.50
CA PHE A 6 -15.00 20.92 -56.19
C PHE A 6 -15.17 19.70 -55.28
N LEU A 7 -14.09 18.95 -55.09
CA LEU A 7 -13.95 17.94 -54.05
C LEU A 7 -13.39 18.62 -52.80
N SER A 8 -14.27 18.90 -51.83
CA SER A 8 -13.90 19.35 -50.49
C SER A 8 -13.28 18.18 -49.73
N LEU A 9 -11.95 18.18 -49.60
CA LEU A 9 -11.19 17.18 -48.86
C LEU A 9 -11.28 17.51 -47.36
N SER A 10 -12.08 16.75 -46.61
CA SER A 10 -12.11 16.79 -45.14
C SER A 10 -10.81 16.17 -44.60
N LEU A 11 -9.86 17.02 -44.20
CA LEU A 11 -8.69 16.62 -43.43
C LEU A 11 -9.13 16.21 -42.02
N LEU A 12 -9.34 14.91 -41.81
CA LEU A 12 -9.37 14.29 -40.49
C LEU A 12 -7.96 14.39 -39.89
N THR A 13 -7.74 15.38 -39.03
CA THR A 13 -6.58 15.42 -38.14
C THR A 13 -6.75 14.31 -37.11
N ALA A 14 -6.23 13.13 -37.40
CA ALA A 14 -5.99 12.10 -36.39
C ALA A 14 -4.93 12.66 -35.43
N GLY A 15 -5.36 13.11 -34.25
CA GLY A 15 -4.46 13.36 -33.14
C GLY A 15 -3.73 12.06 -32.77
N PRO A 16 -2.52 12.14 -32.20
CA PRO A 16 -1.81 10.94 -31.76
C PRO A 16 -2.68 10.24 -30.72
N ALA A 17 -3.11 9.01 -31.03
CA ALA A 17 -3.66 8.13 -30.03
C ALA A 17 -2.59 7.97 -28.96
N ALA A 18 -2.88 8.42 -27.73
CA ALA A 18 -2.07 8.06 -26.58
C ALA A 18 -2.06 6.54 -26.53
N VAL A 19 -0.93 5.94 -26.89
CA VAL A 19 -0.73 4.51 -26.73
C VAL A 19 -0.80 4.29 -25.23
N ALA A 20 -1.90 3.69 -24.75
CA ALA A 20 -2.01 3.30 -23.37
C ALA A 20 -0.83 2.36 -23.09
N ASP A 21 0.06 2.78 -22.19
CA ASP A 21 1.23 2.01 -21.85
C ASP A 21 0.76 0.65 -21.32
N PRO A 22 1.13 -0.48 -21.97
CA PRO A 22 0.52 -1.75 -21.64
C PRO A 22 0.73 -2.08 -20.16
N GLY A 23 -0.33 -2.57 -19.54
CA GLY A 23 -0.27 -3.15 -18.20
C GLY A 23 0.75 -4.30 -18.16
N CYS A 24 1.13 -4.73 -16.96
CA CYS A 24 1.96 -5.92 -16.86
C CYS A 24 1.15 -7.18 -17.19
N VAL A 25 1.82 -8.22 -17.68
CA VAL A 25 1.20 -9.54 -17.86
C VAL A 25 1.14 -10.24 -16.50
N PRO A 26 -0.02 -10.77 -16.07
CA PRO A 26 -0.12 -11.53 -14.83
C PRO A 26 0.77 -12.78 -14.84
N GLY A 27 1.35 -13.15 -13.68
CA GLY A 27 2.16 -14.36 -13.53
C GLY A 27 3.64 -14.08 -13.27
N GLN A 28 4.54 -14.94 -13.78
CA GLN A 28 5.97 -14.89 -13.44
C GLN A 28 6.66 -13.58 -13.88
N ASP A 29 6.23 -13.02 -15.02
CA ASP A 29 6.79 -11.76 -15.54
C ASP A 29 6.18 -10.52 -14.89
N GLU A 30 5.10 -10.67 -14.12
CA GLU A 30 4.44 -9.56 -13.42
C GLU A 30 5.43 -8.86 -12.49
N LYS A 31 6.20 -9.61 -11.70
CA LYS A 31 7.19 -9.07 -10.76
C LYS A 31 8.20 -8.16 -11.44
N LYS A 32 8.83 -8.66 -12.51
CA LYS A 32 9.84 -7.91 -13.26
C LYS A 32 9.24 -6.65 -13.87
N CYS A 33 8.07 -6.77 -14.48
CA CYS A 33 7.37 -5.65 -15.09
C CYS A 33 6.92 -4.60 -14.07
N MET A 34 6.39 -5.01 -12.92
CA MET A 34 5.93 -4.10 -11.87
C MET A 34 7.08 -3.35 -11.21
N ILE A 35 8.18 -4.05 -10.89
CA ILE A 35 9.40 -3.42 -10.37
C ILE A 35 9.95 -2.39 -11.37
N GLN A 36 9.98 -2.74 -12.66
CA GLN A 36 10.37 -1.81 -13.72
C GLN A 36 9.42 -0.60 -13.79
N ALA A 37 8.10 -0.80 -13.77
CA ALA A 37 7.11 0.28 -13.81
C ALA A 37 7.24 1.25 -12.62
N ILE A 38 7.51 0.73 -11.42
CA ILE A 38 7.74 1.54 -10.22
C ILE A 38 9.01 2.39 -10.36
N TRP A 39 10.10 1.84 -10.89
CA TRP A 39 11.32 2.61 -11.12
C TRP A 39 11.16 3.64 -12.24
N GLU A 40 10.45 3.30 -13.32
CA GLU A 40 10.11 4.23 -14.40
C GLU A 40 9.35 5.44 -13.88
N ALA A 41 8.40 5.24 -12.96
CA ALA A 41 7.70 6.34 -12.30
C ALA A 41 8.64 7.27 -11.52
N ALA A 42 9.77 6.76 -11.00
CA ALA A 42 10.78 7.58 -10.33
C ALA A 42 11.64 8.40 -11.31
N ALA A 43 11.66 8.08 -12.61
CA ALA A 43 12.52 8.74 -13.59
C ALA A 43 12.24 10.25 -13.72
N GLY A 44 11.00 10.69 -13.46
CA GLY A 44 10.58 12.10 -13.49
C GLY A 44 11.14 12.96 -12.35
N PHE A 45 11.67 12.35 -11.27
CA PHE A 45 12.16 13.08 -10.11
C PHE A 45 13.57 13.66 -10.30
N PRO A 46 13.90 14.76 -9.60
CA PRO A 46 15.27 15.24 -9.40
C PRO A 46 16.23 14.13 -8.93
N ALA A 47 17.49 14.22 -9.34
CA ALA A 47 18.49 13.17 -9.08
C ALA A 47 18.65 12.85 -7.59
N ASP A 48 18.69 13.87 -6.73
CA ASP A 48 18.81 13.72 -5.28
C ASP A 48 17.62 12.94 -4.67
N LYS A 49 16.41 13.16 -5.20
CA LYS A 49 15.21 12.42 -4.77
C LYS A 49 15.24 10.98 -5.25
N ARG A 50 15.68 10.73 -6.49
CA ARG A 50 15.87 9.36 -7.01
C ARG A 50 16.93 8.61 -6.23
N ASP A 51 18.04 9.26 -5.88
CA ASP A 51 19.11 8.64 -5.10
C ASP A 51 18.62 8.22 -3.70
N ARG A 52 17.74 9.02 -3.07
CA ARG A 52 17.10 8.64 -1.79
C ARG A 52 16.11 7.48 -1.92
N LEU A 53 15.56 7.23 -3.12
CA LEU A 53 14.64 6.11 -3.36
C LEU A 53 15.37 4.79 -3.62
N LYS A 54 16.62 4.82 -4.12
CA LYS A 54 17.42 3.61 -4.40
C LYS A 54 17.43 2.58 -3.26
N PRO A 55 17.78 2.92 -2.00
CA PRO A 55 17.82 1.92 -0.93
C PRO A 55 16.44 1.33 -0.64
N ILE A 56 15.38 2.16 -0.65
CA ILE A 56 14.00 1.70 -0.43
C ILE A 56 13.58 0.74 -1.55
N PHE A 57 13.91 1.10 -2.79
CA PHE A 57 13.63 0.30 -3.97
C PHE A 57 14.35 -1.06 -3.92
N LEU A 58 15.66 -1.07 -3.69
CA LEU A 58 16.45 -2.30 -3.62
C LEU A 58 15.99 -3.21 -2.47
N ASN A 59 15.69 -2.65 -1.30
CA ASN A 59 15.12 -3.41 -0.18
C ASN A 59 13.74 -3.99 -0.52
N THR A 60 12.94 -3.27 -1.30
CA THR A 60 11.65 -3.79 -1.79
C THR A 60 11.84 -4.93 -2.79
N VAL A 61 12.80 -4.81 -3.73
CA VAL A 61 13.14 -5.89 -4.67
C VAL A 61 13.63 -7.13 -3.94
N ALA A 62 14.40 -6.98 -2.86
CA ALA A 62 14.89 -8.08 -2.04
C ALA A 62 13.75 -8.93 -1.43
N LEU A 63 12.58 -8.32 -1.15
CA LEU A 63 11.39 -9.05 -0.68
C LEU A 63 10.87 -10.09 -1.69
N SER A 64 11.25 -9.99 -2.96
CA SER A 64 10.79 -10.90 -4.01
C SER A 64 11.34 -12.33 -3.91
N GLY A 65 12.46 -12.50 -3.19
CA GLY A 65 13.23 -13.75 -3.15
C GLY A 65 13.97 -14.12 -4.45
N ASP A 66 13.92 -13.27 -5.48
CA ASP A 66 14.59 -13.49 -6.77
C ASP A 66 15.98 -12.84 -6.78
N ALA A 67 17.01 -13.64 -6.48
CA ALA A 67 18.39 -13.18 -6.42
C ALA A 67 18.92 -12.64 -7.77
N ALA A 68 18.43 -13.16 -8.90
CA ALA A 68 18.85 -12.70 -10.22
C ALA A 68 18.24 -11.33 -10.54
N LEU A 69 16.96 -11.13 -10.18
CA LEU A 69 16.31 -9.82 -10.29
C LEU A 69 16.97 -8.79 -9.39
N LEU A 70 17.27 -9.15 -8.14
CA LEU A 70 17.96 -8.24 -7.21
C LEU A 70 19.34 -7.82 -7.75
N ALA A 71 20.16 -8.78 -8.17
CA ALA A 71 21.50 -8.50 -8.70
C ALA A 71 21.48 -7.61 -9.96
N ASP A 72 20.49 -7.78 -10.86
CA ASP A 72 20.31 -6.88 -12.01
C ASP A 72 20.05 -5.43 -11.55
N TRP A 73 19.17 -5.24 -10.57
CA TRP A 73 18.85 -3.91 -10.05
C TRP A 73 19.98 -3.27 -9.25
N GLU A 74 20.70 -4.04 -8.44
CA GLU A 74 21.90 -3.58 -7.74
C GLU A 74 22.97 -3.09 -8.73
N GLY A 75 23.20 -3.85 -9.80
CA GLY A 75 24.11 -3.47 -10.89
C GLY A 75 23.66 -2.22 -11.65
N ARG A 76 22.36 -2.08 -11.92
CA ARG A 76 21.78 -0.91 -12.60
C ARG A 76 21.85 0.38 -11.77
N LEU A 77 21.61 0.28 -10.46
CA LEU A 77 21.47 1.44 -9.58
C LEU A 77 22.77 1.83 -8.86
N GLY A 78 23.76 0.94 -8.86
CA GLY A 78 25.05 1.15 -8.20
C GLY A 78 24.91 1.19 -6.68
N GLY A 79 24.45 0.09 -6.09
CA GLY A 79 24.28 -0.08 -4.64
C GLY A 79 23.79 -1.48 -4.30
N GLU A 80 23.72 -1.80 -3.01
CA GLU A 80 23.27 -3.10 -2.50
C GLU A 80 22.00 -2.93 -1.67
N ALA A 81 21.12 -3.93 -1.69
CA ALA A 81 20.04 -4.00 -0.72
C ALA A 81 20.65 -4.18 0.68
N ALA A 82 20.31 -3.24 1.56
CA ALA A 82 20.66 -3.27 2.97
C ALA A 82 19.34 -3.32 3.73
N PRO A 83 18.72 -4.52 3.88
CA PRO A 83 17.49 -4.64 4.65
C PRO A 83 17.72 -4.02 6.03
N GLU A 84 16.72 -3.27 6.48
CA GLU A 84 16.81 -2.57 7.75
C GLU A 84 17.07 -3.60 8.86
N PRO A 85 18.03 -3.35 9.77
CA PRO A 85 18.33 -4.28 10.85
C PRO A 85 17.06 -4.53 11.66
N GLU A 86 16.88 -5.78 12.10
CA GLU A 86 15.73 -6.18 12.90
C GLU A 86 15.79 -5.45 14.26
N TYR A 87 14.95 -4.43 14.41
CA TYR A 87 14.76 -3.71 15.67
C TYR A 87 13.69 -4.42 16.51
N PRO A 88 13.74 -4.31 17.85
CA PRO A 88 12.67 -4.79 18.70
C PRO A 88 11.32 -4.20 18.29
N ASP A 89 10.31 -5.05 18.12
CA ASP A 89 8.94 -4.62 17.86
C ASP A 89 8.31 -4.15 19.17
N TYR A 90 8.65 -2.91 19.56
CA TYR A 90 8.19 -2.32 20.81
C TYR A 90 6.66 -2.25 20.93
N VAL A 91 5.94 -2.12 19.82
CA VAL A 91 4.47 -2.11 19.83
C VAL A 91 3.95 -3.48 20.20
N ARG A 92 4.50 -4.54 19.60
CA ARG A 92 4.18 -5.92 19.96
C ARG A 92 4.59 -6.23 21.40
N GLU A 93 5.80 -5.91 21.83
CA GLU A 93 6.27 -6.16 23.20
C GLU A 93 5.35 -5.49 24.23
N ARG A 94 4.88 -4.28 23.94
CA ARG A 94 3.92 -3.56 24.77
C ARG A 94 2.56 -4.24 24.79
N ALA A 95 2.03 -4.68 23.64
CA ALA A 95 0.78 -5.44 23.60
C ALA A 95 0.89 -6.77 24.36
N GLU A 96 2.02 -7.47 24.26
CA GLU A 96 2.31 -8.69 25.01
C GLU A 96 2.42 -8.43 26.52
N ALA A 97 2.95 -7.28 26.95
CA ALA A 97 2.97 -6.90 28.36
C ALA A 97 1.55 -6.70 28.90
N GLU A 98 0.71 -5.91 28.22
CA GLU A 98 -0.67 -5.67 28.62
C GLU A 98 -1.50 -6.97 28.71
N LEU A 99 -1.33 -7.86 27.73
CA LEU A 99 -2.05 -9.14 27.69
C LEU A 99 -1.52 -10.19 28.69
N ARG A 100 -0.33 -9.98 29.26
CA ARG A 100 0.19 -10.83 30.36
C ARG A 100 -0.34 -10.38 31.71
N GLU A 101 -0.52 -9.08 31.90
CA GLU A 101 -0.97 -8.50 33.16
C GLU A 101 -2.49 -8.60 33.35
N ALA A 102 -3.25 -8.68 32.26
CA ALA A 102 -4.71 -8.75 32.31
C ALA A 102 -5.33 -9.57 31.17
N ASP A 103 -6.64 -9.82 31.25
CA ASP A 103 -7.37 -10.53 30.20
C ASP A 103 -7.73 -9.62 29.00
N TRP A 104 -8.26 -10.22 27.94
CA TRP A 104 -8.68 -9.49 26.75
C TRP A 104 -9.79 -8.47 26.99
N ASN A 105 -10.62 -8.64 28.03
CA ASN A 105 -11.65 -7.65 28.33
C ASN A 105 -11.00 -6.38 28.90
N HIS A 106 -10.01 -6.54 29.77
CA HIS A 106 -9.22 -5.43 30.28
C HIS A 106 -8.49 -4.70 29.16
N PHE A 107 -7.83 -5.44 28.26
CA PHE A 107 -7.14 -4.86 27.09
C PHE A 107 -8.09 -3.94 26.28
N LEU A 108 -9.29 -4.43 25.96
CA LEU A 108 -10.28 -3.67 25.21
C LEU A 108 -10.87 -2.51 26.01
N GLN A 109 -11.05 -2.66 27.31
CA GLN A 109 -11.53 -1.59 28.18
C GLN A 109 -10.52 -0.44 28.27
N GLN A 110 -9.24 -0.74 28.42
CA GLN A 110 -8.17 0.27 28.46
C GLN A 110 -8.06 0.99 27.12
N ALA A 111 -8.09 0.24 26.01
CA ALA A 111 -8.12 0.81 24.67
C ALA A 111 -9.32 1.75 24.48
N GLN A 112 -10.52 1.32 24.89
CA GLN A 112 -11.72 2.13 24.78
C GLN A 112 -11.64 3.43 25.60
N ALA A 113 -11.08 3.34 26.80
CA ALA A 113 -10.91 4.48 27.69
C ALA A 113 -9.76 5.42 27.28
N GLY A 114 -8.90 5.00 26.33
CA GLY A 114 -7.71 5.76 25.93
C GLY A 114 -6.70 5.94 27.06
N LEU A 115 -6.72 5.03 28.04
CA LEU A 115 -5.82 5.05 29.18
C LEU A 115 -4.46 4.47 28.78
N PRO A 116 -3.36 4.84 29.46
CA PRO A 116 -2.07 4.21 29.24
C PRO A 116 -2.19 2.68 29.27
N PRO A 117 -1.60 1.97 28.31
CA PRO A 117 -0.67 2.45 27.27
C PRO A 117 -1.30 3.04 25.99
N PHE A 118 -2.62 2.95 25.84
CA PHE A 118 -3.38 3.33 24.64
C PHE A 118 -3.60 4.83 24.48
N ASN A 119 -2.95 5.67 25.28
CA ASN A 119 -2.99 7.12 25.10
C ASN A 119 -2.06 7.60 23.96
N ILE A 120 -1.19 6.72 23.44
CA ILE A 120 -0.28 6.99 22.31
C ILE A 120 -0.22 5.72 21.44
N GLY A 121 -0.43 5.86 20.12
CA GLY A 121 -0.34 4.74 19.18
C GLY A 121 -1.40 3.66 19.42
N ARG A 122 -2.61 4.06 19.84
CA ARG A 122 -3.72 3.14 20.12
C ARG A 122 -4.05 2.24 18.94
N PRO A 123 -4.16 2.73 17.69
CA PRO A 123 -4.42 1.88 16.53
C PRO A 123 -3.37 0.78 16.37
N GLU A 124 -2.08 1.13 16.44
CA GLU A 124 -0.97 0.20 16.26
C GLU A 124 -0.92 -0.83 17.39
N LEU A 125 -1.13 -0.41 18.64
CA LEU A 125 -1.14 -1.30 19.80
C LEU A 125 -2.32 -2.29 19.76
N MET A 126 -3.51 -1.82 19.37
CA MET A 126 -4.66 -2.71 19.15
C MET A 126 -4.43 -3.67 17.98
N ALA A 127 -3.78 -3.22 16.90
CA ALA A 127 -3.44 -4.07 15.77
C ALA A 127 -2.44 -5.17 16.17
N ALA A 128 -1.43 -4.84 16.98
CA ALA A 128 -0.55 -5.83 17.58
C ALA A 128 -1.33 -6.83 18.46
N GLY A 129 -2.27 -6.35 19.28
CA GLY A 129 -3.21 -7.20 20.02
C GLY A 129 -4.00 -8.15 19.13
N ALA A 130 -4.52 -7.67 17.98
CA ALA A 130 -5.24 -8.52 17.02
C ALA A 130 -4.34 -9.62 16.41
N ARG A 131 -3.05 -9.33 16.18
CA ARG A 131 -2.06 -10.32 15.71
C ARG A 131 -1.70 -11.35 16.78
N LEU A 132 -1.71 -10.95 18.05
CA LEU A 132 -1.44 -11.81 19.21
C LEU A 132 -2.65 -12.63 19.69
N ALA A 133 -3.85 -12.37 19.14
CA ALA A 133 -5.06 -13.07 19.53
C ALA A 133 -4.92 -14.59 19.36
N PRO A 134 -5.30 -15.39 20.37
CA PRO A 134 -5.09 -16.85 20.38
C PRO A 134 -5.99 -17.58 19.38
N ASP A 135 -7.07 -16.94 18.94
CA ASP A 135 -8.06 -17.52 18.04
C ASP A 135 -8.74 -16.42 17.18
N VAL A 136 -9.48 -16.87 16.17
CA VAL A 136 -10.17 -16.00 15.22
C VAL A 136 -11.27 -15.16 15.89
N ALA A 137 -11.96 -15.69 16.90
CA ALA A 137 -13.04 -14.98 17.57
C ALA A 137 -12.51 -13.80 18.40
N THR A 138 -11.41 -14.02 19.12
CA THR A 138 -10.71 -12.99 19.88
C THR A 138 -10.14 -11.93 18.95
N ARG A 139 -9.52 -12.34 17.83
CA ARG A 139 -9.04 -11.40 16.80
C ARG A 139 -10.17 -10.53 16.27
N GLN A 140 -11.30 -11.14 15.90
CA GLN A 140 -12.45 -10.42 15.37
C GLN A 140 -13.01 -9.42 16.39
N ARG A 141 -13.05 -9.80 17.67
CA ARG A 141 -13.50 -8.90 18.74
C ARG A 141 -12.60 -7.66 18.86
N VAL A 142 -11.28 -7.82 18.74
CA VAL A 142 -10.34 -6.67 18.73
C VAL A 142 -10.57 -5.80 17.49
N ILE A 143 -10.68 -6.40 16.31
CA ILE A 143 -10.92 -5.69 15.05
C ILE A 143 -12.24 -4.90 15.08
N GLU A 144 -13.33 -5.48 15.60
CA GLU A 144 -14.59 -4.75 15.72
C GLU A 144 -14.51 -3.60 16.72
N ALA A 145 -13.76 -3.76 17.82
CA ALA A 145 -13.51 -2.66 18.75
C ALA A 145 -12.70 -1.53 18.09
N MET A 146 -11.70 -1.86 17.27
CA MET A 146 -10.96 -0.87 16.48
C MET A 146 -11.88 -0.12 15.52
N PHE A 147 -12.77 -0.81 14.80
CA PHE A 147 -13.76 -0.15 13.95
C PHE A 147 -14.73 0.73 14.74
N ALA A 148 -15.15 0.29 15.92
CA ALA A 148 -16.04 1.08 16.79
C ALA A 148 -15.35 2.37 17.26
N LEU A 149 -14.06 2.30 17.61
CA LEU A 149 -13.23 3.44 18.00
C LEU A 149 -12.97 4.41 16.83
N ALA A 150 -12.71 3.87 15.64
CA ALA A 150 -12.50 4.69 14.44
C ALA A 150 -13.77 5.48 14.04
N GLY A 151 -14.95 4.93 14.35
CA GLY A 151 -16.23 5.50 13.94
C GLY A 151 -16.49 5.38 12.43
N PRO A 152 -17.56 6.03 11.92
CA PRO A 152 -17.89 5.99 10.50
C PRO A 152 -16.93 6.84 9.66
N PRO A 153 -16.81 6.57 8.34
CA PRO A 153 -16.14 7.48 7.40
C PRO A 153 -16.76 8.88 7.46
N GLN A 154 -15.92 9.92 7.43
CA GLN A 154 -16.38 11.33 7.39
C GLN A 154 -15.78 12.04 6.17
N PRO A 155 -16.43 11.93 4.99
CA PRO A 155 -15.98 12.62 3.80
C PRO A 155 -16.04 14.14 4.01
N GLY A 156 -14.88 14.81 3.98
CA GLY A 156 -14.76 16.26 4.14
C GLY A 156 -14.28 16.76 5.49
N ALA A 157 -14.01 15.86 6.45
CA ALA A 157 -13.36 16.28 7.69
C ALA A 157 -11.90 16.68 7.46
N ARG A 158 -11.41 17.70 8.17
CA ARG A 158 -10.03 18.17 8.01
C ARG A 158 -9.06 17.12 8.53
N PRO A 159 -7.88 16.93 7.90
CA PRO A 159 -6.90 15.93 8.33
C PRO A 159 -6.52 16.03 9.81
N LEU A 160 -6.42 17.27 10.34
CA LEU A 160 -6.08 17.53 11.74
C LEU A 160 -7.15 17.10 12.75
N GLU A 161 -8.41 16.97 12.31
CA GLU A 161 -9.54 16.68 13.19
C GLU A 161 -9.78 15.16 13.35
N ASN A 162 -9.05 14.32 12.59
CA ASN A 162 -9.33 12.89 12.49
C ASN A 162 -8.09 12.01 12.25
N PHE A 163 -6.92 12.42 12.75
CA PHE A 163 -5.69 11.64 12.63
C PHE A 163 -5.86 10.19 13.08
N GLU A 164 -6.40 10.00 14.28
CA GLU A 164 -6.56 8.66 14.85
C GLU A 164 -7.48 7.76 14.02
N ARG A 165 -8.54 8.31 13.40
CA ARG A 165 -9.38 7.53 12.48
C ARG A 165 -8.59 7.10 11.24
N GLY A 166 -7.76 7.99 10.70
CA GLY A 166 -6.89 7.68 9.57
C GLY A 166 -5.90 6.56 9.92
N ASP A 167 -5.31 6.63 11.11
CA ASP A 167 -4.38 5.62 11.64
C ASP A 167 -5.10 4.28 11.84
N PHE A 168 -6.30 4.28 12.45
CA PHE A 168 -7.16 3.09 12.51
C PHE A 168 -7.46 2.52 11.12
N GLY A 169 -7.84 3.37 10.17
CA GLY A 169 -8.09 2.96 8.78
C GLY A 169 -6.89 2.28 8.15
N HIS A 170 -5.70 2.82 8.37
CA HIS A 170 -4.45 2.26 7.86
C HIS A 170 -4.17 0.87 8.46
N VAL A 171 -4.11 0.75 9.79
CA VAL A 171 -3.79 -0.53 10.45
C VAL A 171 -4.89 -1.58 10.24
N LEU A 172 -6.16 -1.18 10.16
CA LEU A 172 -7.25 -2.10 9.83
C LEU A 172 -7.16 -2.60 8.38
N SER A 173 -6.76 -1.74 7.44
CA SER A 173 -6.53 -2.13 6.05
C SER A 173 -5.35 -3.09 5.94
N GLU A 174 -4.28 -2.86 6.71
CA GLU A 174 -3.14 -3.76 6.79
C GLU A 174 -3.54 -5.12 7.37
N LEU A 175 -4.22 -5.17 8.52
CA LEU A 175 -4.73 -6.41 9.11
C LEU A 175 -5.65 -7.16 8.15
N ALA A 176 -6.56 -6.47 7.47
CA ALA A 176 -7.47 -7.07 6.51
C ALA A 176 -6.73 -7.64 5.30
N MET A 177 -5.71 -6.92 4.80
CA MET A 177 -4.81 -7.38 3.75
C MET A 177 -4.04 -8.63 4.18
N GLU A 178 -3.44 -8.63 5.38
CA GLU A 178 -2.70 -9.77 5.92
C GLU A 178 -3.58 -11.02 6.05
N ASN A 179 -4.81 -10.85 6.52
CA ASN A 179 -5.78 -11.92 6.75
C ASN A 179 -6.66 -12.25 5.53
N CYS A 180 -6.38 -11.66 4.36
CA CYS A 180 -7.15 -11.91 3.12
C CYS A 180 -8.66 -11.62 3.24
N ASN A 181 -9.05 -10.63 4.05
CA ASN A 181 -10.45 -10.27 4.29
C ASN A 181 -10.85 -9.05 3.47
N LEU A 182 -11.36 -9.27 2.25
CA LEU A 182 -11.74 -8.18 1.34
C LEU A 182 -12.82 -7.26 1.92
N ALA A 183 -13.83 -7.82 2.61
CA ALA A 183 -14.93 -7.02 3.14
C ALA A 183 -14.45 -6.08 4.26
N ALA A 184 -13.58 -6.57 5.15
CA ALA A 184 -12.96 -5.72 6.16
C ALA A 184 -12.02 -4.68 5.53
N PHE A 185 -11.29 -5.05 4.47
CA PHE A 185 -10.40 -4.15 3.74
C PHE A 185 -11.18 -2.98 3.12
N ASP A 186 -12.24 -3.28 2.36
CA ASP A 186 -13.05 -2.28 1.67
C ASP A 186 -13.77 -1.35 2.68
N ARG A 187 -14.07 -1.82 3.91
CA ARG A 187 -14.57 -0.98 5.02
C ARG A 187 -13.47 -0.10 5.63
N ALA A 188 -12.30 -0.67 5.88
CA ALA A 188 -11.19 -0.01 6.56
C ALA A 188 -10.56 1.10 5.72
N VAL A 189 -10.38 0.87 4.42
CA VAL A 189 -9.72 1.82 3.52
C VAL A 189 -10.47 3.15 3.47
N GLN A 190 -11.81 3.13 3.59
CA GLN A 190 -12.66 4.32 3.60
C GLN A 190 -12.47 5.22 4.85
N LEU A 191 -11.78 4.73 5.87
CA LEU A 191 -11.43 5.51 7.06
C LEU A 191 -10.15 6.31 6.87
N THR A 192 -9.33 5.96 5.87
CA THR A 192 -8.06 6.61 5.56
C THR A 192 -8.25 7.95 4.86
N VAL A 193 -7.22 8.80 4.87
CA VAL A 193 -7.25 10.12 4.23
C VAL A 193 -7.25 10.02 2.70
N GLU A 194 -6.50 9.07 2.15
CA GLU A 194 -6.33 8.86 0.72
C GLU A 194 -6.73 7.41 0.36
N PRO A 195 -8.04 7.07 0.42
CA PRO A 195 -8.52 5.70 0.24
C PRO A 195 -8.17 5.12 -1.13
N ASP A 196 -8.09 5.98 -2.13
CA ASP A 196 -7.74 5.59 -3.49
C ASP A 196 -6.24 5.43 -3.69
N GLY A 197 -5.37 5.73 -2.70
CA GLY A 197 -3.91 5.70 -2.80
C GLY A 197 -3.34 4.39 -3.36
N LEU A 198 -2.14 4.45 -3.97
CA LEU A 198 -1.55 3.29 -4.65
C LEU A 198 -1.27 2.14 -3.69
N ARG A 199 -0.87 2.46 -2.45
CA ARG A 199 -0.63 1.47 -1.40
C ARG A 199 -1.85 0.57 -1.22
N TYR A 200 -3.02 1.18 -1.02
CA TYR A 200 -4.27 0.46 -0.80
C TYR A 200 -4.77 -0.26 -2.06
N ALA A 201 -4.53 0.31 -3.25
CA ALA A 201 -4.83 -0.38 -4.50
C ALA A 201 -4.04 -1.70 -4.63
N PHE A 202 -2.75 -1.68 -4.29
CA PHE A 202 -1.93 -2.90 -4.27
C PHE A 202 -2.34 -3.86 -3.16
N TRP A 203 -2.63 -3.38 -1.96
CA TRP A 203 -3.09 -4.23 -0.87
C TRP A 203 -4.41 -4.93 -1.21
N ARG A 204 -5.34 -4.22 -1.86
CA ARG A 204 -6.56 -4.82 -2.41
C ARG A 204 -6.25 -5.84 -3.51
N ALA A 205 -5.31 -5.52 -4.41
CA ALA A 205 -4.87 -6.45 -5.45
C ALA A 205 -4.20 -7.70 -4.86
N ARG A 206 -3.51 -7.61 -3.71
CA ARG A 206 -3.02 -8.79 -3.00
C ARG A 206 -4.15 -9.75 -2.63
N ILE A 207 -5.30 -9.21 -2.20
CA ILE A 207 -6.48 -10.00 -1.82
C ILE A 207 -7.20 -10.54 -3.06
N THR A 208 -7.33 -9.73 -4.11
CA THR A 208 -8.20 -10.01 -5.27
C THR A 208 -7.47 -10.53 -6.51
N GLY A 209 -6.14 -10.52 -6.51
CA GLY A 209 -5.31 -10.72 -7.70
C GLY A 209 -5.20 -9.47 -8.58
N GLY A 210 -4.43 -9.59 -9.66
CA GLY A 210 -4.45 -8.62 -10.76
C GLY A 210 -3.67 -7.32 -10.53
N ALA A 211 -2.62 -7.33 -9.70
CA ALA A 211 -1.79 -6.13 -9.48
C ALA A 211 -1.13 -5.65 -10.79
N ALA A 212 -0.95 -6.53 -11.77
CA ALA A 212 -0.44 -6.20 -13.11
C ALA A 212 -1.19 -5.04 -13.80
N ALA A 213 -2.51 -4.92 -13.55
CA ALA A 213 -3.34 -3.86 -14.10
C ALA A 213 -3.01 -2.47 -13.51
N LEU A 214 -2.34 -2.41 -12.36
CA LEU A 214 -1.93 -1.16 -11.71
C LEU A 214 -0.69 -0.54 -12.34
N ALA A 215 0.03 -1.25 -13.22
CA ALA A 215 1.27 -0.75 -13.84
C ALA A 215 1.08 0.60 -14.56
N ALA A 216 0.00 0.76 -15.34
CA ALA A 216 -0.31 2.01 -16.01
C ALA A 216 -0.55 3.16 -15.01
N ARG A 217 -1.23 2.85 -13.91
CA ARG A 217 -1.49 3.81 -12.83
C ARG A 217 -0.19 4.19 -12.09
N VAL A 218 0.72 3.25 -11.88
CA VAL A 218 2.05 3.53 -11.32
C VAL A 218 2.84 4.50 -12.20
N ARG A 219 2.86 4.27 -13.51
CA ARG A 219 3.58 5.14 -14.46
C ARG A 219 2.97 6.52 -14.63
N THR A 220 1.69 6.68 -14.33
CA THR A 220 1.00 7.97 -14.48
C THR A 220 1.44 8.92 -13.36
N GLU A 221 2.29 9.88 -13.72
CA GLU A 221 2.89 10.89 -12.84
C GLU A 221 1.86 11.92 -12.38
N SER A 222 1.80 12.22 -11.08
CA SER A 222 0.95 13.30 -10.53
C SER A 222 1.74 14.54 -10.09
N ASP A 223 3.00 14.40 -9.64
CA ASP A 223 3.85 15.52 -9.20
C ASP A 223 5.34 15.13 -9.19
N ARG A 224 6.20 15.90 -9.88
CA ARG A 224 7.67 15.71 -9.96
C ARG A 224 8.42 16.03 -8.68
N GLN A 225 7.76 16.65 -7.71
CA GLN A 225 8.36 17.01 -6.44
C GLN A 225 7.93 16.09 -5.30
N ASP A 226 6.90 15.29 -5.49
CA ASP A 226 6.35 14.44 -4.44
C ASP A 226 6.66 12.96 -4.71
N THR A 227 7.50 12.37 -3.84
CA THR A 227 7.86 10.95 -3.97
C THR A 227 6.84 10.01 -3.35
N ARG A 228 5.78 10.52 -2.70
CA ARG A 228 4.75 9.71 -2.03
C ARG A 228 4.16 8.64 -2.95
N HIS A 229 3.83 8.99 -4.19
CA HIS A 229 3.27 8.05 -5.18
C HIS A 229 4.15 6.82 -5.39
N VAL A 230 5.47 7.00 -5.54
CA VAL A 230 6.42 5.89 -5.71
C VAL A 230 6.62 5.12 -4.41
N ARG A 231 6.66 5.81 -3.26
CA ARG A 231 6.79 5.15 -1.94
C ARG A 231 5.56 4.28 -1.63
N GLU A 232 4.36 4.78 -1.92
CA GLU A 232 3.12 4.01 -1.81
C GLU A 232 3.11 2.79 -2.73
N ALA A 233 3.63 2.92 -3.96
CA ALA A 233 3.75 1.79 -4.87
C ALA A 233 4.73 0.73 -4.33
N LEU A 234 5.87 1.17 -3.77
CA LEU A 234 6.87 0.28 -3.17
C LEU A 234 6.32 -0.44 -1.93
N GLU A 235 5.69 0.28 -1.01
CA GLU A 235 5.08 -0.31 0.19
C GLU A 235 3.89 -1.22 -0.16
N GLY A 236 3.07 -0.80 -1.12
CA GLY A 236 1.93 -1.56 -1.61
C GLY A 236 2.34 -2.87 -2.27
N TYR A 237 3.21 -2.79 -3.28
CA TYR A 237 3.67 -3.97 -4.03
C TYR A 237 4.64 -4.84 -3.20
N GLY A 238 5.40 -4.23 -2.29
CA GLY A 238 6.24 -4.94 -1.33
C GLY A 238 5.47 -5.98 -0.51
N ALA A 239 4.22 -5.68 -0.11
CA ALA A 239 3.37 -6.66 0.56
C ALA A 239 3.04 -7.89 -0.31
N ILE A 240 2.87 -7.71 -1.63
CA ILE A 240 2.68 -8.82 -2.58
C ILE A 240 3.97 -9.61 -2.75
N LEU A 241 5.12 -8.95 -2.84
CA LEU A 241 6.42 -9.62 -2.96
C LEU A 241 6.71 -10.48 -1.72
N GLN A 242 6.52 -9.91 -0.54
CA GLN A 242 6.80 -10.55 0.74
C GLN A 242 5.84 -11.70 1.06
N ARG A 243 4.53 -11.53 0.77
CA ARG A 243 3.48 -12.43 1.27
C ARG A 243 2.72 -13.18 0.18
N GLY A 244 3.01 -12.92 -1.09
CA GLY A 244 2.23 -13.45 -2.22
C GLY A 244 0.78 -12.95 -2.24
N TYR A 245 0.02 -13.43 -3.22
CA TYR A 245 -1.43 -13.25 -3.29
C TYR A 245 -2.15 -14.13 -2.26
N CYS A 246 -3.37 -13.72 -1.90
CA CYS A 246 -4.26 -14.54 -1.09
C CYS A 246 -4.68 -15.82 -1.81
N PRO A 247 -4.86 -16.96 -1.10
CA PRO A 247 -5.44 -18.16 -1.67
C PRO A 247 -6.84 -17.89 -2.23
N ALA A 248 -7.15 -18.48 -3.38
CA ALA A 248 -8.48 -18.43 -4.00
C ALA A 248 -9.47 -19.38 -3.31
#